data_AF-A0A6I9QJS2-F1
#
_entry.id   AF-A0A6I9QJS2-F1
#
_cell.length_a   1.000
_cell.length_b   1.000
_cell.length_c   1.000
_cell.angle_alpha   90.00
_cell.angle_beta   90.00
_cell.angle_gamma   90.00
#
_symmetry.space_group_name_H-M   'P 1'
#
loop_
_entity.id
_entity.type
_entity.pdbx_description
1 polymer ?
#
loop_
_entity_poly.entity_id
_entity_poly.type
_entity_poly.pdbx_seq_one_letter_code
_entity_poly.pdbx_strand_id
1 'polypeptide(L)'
;MVVVHVQAAESEEFLYECPSSSTIDEIADSMCDIATLQSKIHTLSRLLRRRALMDDAFRESYPDVALALERTLSEAEVYASKDQVQYKRFLSPHALRAHIKSIEKEVKGSQLMSLSDLNLSQFFSDSEHHDGMQLWWAGKELVRGKRLSDYIGENEKTKVGVLCRIKVIHFWGIP
;
A
#
# COMPACT_ATOMS: atom_id res chain seq x y z
N MET A 1 20.64 8.05 -4.38
CA MET A 1 19.38 7.37 -4.04
C MET A 1 19.54 6.52 -2.79
N VAL A 2 18.88 6.92 -1.70
CA VAL A 2 18.87 6.23 -0.40
C VAL A 2 17.81 5.13 -0.41
N VAL A 3 18.18 3.95 0.09
CA VAL A 3 17.24 2.84 0.23
C VAL A 3 16.72 2.79 1.65
N VAL A 4 15.41 2.98 1.80
CA VAL A 4 14.68 2.89 3.05
C VAL A 4 14.00 1.53 3.15
N HIS A 5 14.41 0.72 4.11
CA HIS A 5 13.68 -0.49 4.47
C HIS A 5 12.62 -0.13 5.51
N VAL A 6 11.36 -0.27 5.12
CA VAL A 6 10.21 0.10 5.93
C VAL A 6 9.62 -1.14 6.56
N GLN A 7 9.41 -1.07 7.87
CA GLN A 7 8.64 -2.06 8.62
C GLN A 7 7.37 -1.39 9.15
N ALA A 8 6.21 -1.77 8.59
CA ALA A 8 4.88 -1.30 8.95
C ALA A 8 4.13 -2.46 9.63
N ALA A 9 4.03 -2.42 10.96
CA ALA A 9 3.51 -3.53 11.79
C ALA A 9 4.29 -4.86 11.65
N GLU A 10 3.84 -5.92 12.34
CA GLU A 10 4.54 -7.23 12.37
C GLU A 10 4.58 -7.91 10.99
N SER A 11 3.61 -7.60 10.11
CA SER A 11 3.36 -8.36 8.88
C SER A 11 3.43 -7.57 7.58
N GLU A 12 3.77 -6.27 7.57
CA GLU A 12 4.02 -5.53 6.32
C GLU A 12 5.44 -4.91 6.31
N GLU A 13 6.23 -5.24 5.29
CA GLU A 13 7.59 -4.72 5.09
C GLU A 13 7.78 -4.43 3.61
N PHE A 14 8.47 -3.34 3.29
CA PHE A 14 8.77 -2.96 1.92
C PHE A 14 10.04 -2.14 1.80
N LEU A 15 10.58 -2.10 0.57
CA LEU A 15 11.69 -1.22 0.24
C LEU A 15 11.16 0.02 -0.48
N TYR A 16 11.58 1.18 -0.03
CA TYR A 16 11.29 2.47 -0.63
C TYR A 16 12.61 3.15 -1.01
N GLU A 17 12.64 3.81 -2.16
CA GLU A 17 13.81 4.52 -2.66
C GLU A 17 13.50 6.01 -2.77
N CYS A 18 14.34 6.85 -2.18
CA CYS A 18 14.22 8.31 -2.23
C CYS A 18 15.60 8.98 -2.25
N PRO A 19 15.73 10.20 -2.80
CA PRO A 19 16.97 10.98 -2.66
C PRO A 19 17.19 11.41 -1.20
N SER A 20 18.46 11.61 -0.80
CA SER A 20 18.79 12.10 0.55
C SER A 20 18.29 13.52 0.82
N SER A 21 18.01 14.29 -0.24
CA SER A 21 17.45 15.63 -0.18
C SER A 21 15.96 15.68 0.13
N SER A 22 15.25 14.55 0.05
CA SER A 22 13.81 14.48 0.37
C SER A 22 13.54 14.85 1.82
N THR A 23 12.40 15.52 2.01
CA THR A 23 11.91 15.87 3.34
C THR A 23 11.31 14.65 4.03
N ILE A 24 11.34 14.65 5.37
CA ILE A 24 10.70 13.60 6.16
C ILE A 24 9.19 13.54 5.91
N ASP A 25 8.54 14.67 5.59
CA ASP A 25 7.12 14.71 5.20
C ASP A 25 6.86 13.95 3.92
N GLU A 26 7.58 14.27 2.84
CA GLU A 26 7.43 13.57 1.54
C GLU A 26 7.68 12.07 1.66
N ILE A 27 8.67 11.68 2.47
CA ILE A 27 8.99 10.28 2.74
C ILE A 27 7.88 9.63 3.56
N ALA A 28 7.40 10.29 4.62
CA ALA A 28 6.32 9.77 5.46
C ALA A 28 5.02 9.59 4.68
N ASP A 29 4.66 10.57 3.85
CA ASP A 29 3.45 10.52 3.02
C ASP A 29 3.56 9.42 1.97
N SER A 30 4.71 9.32 1.29
CA SER A 30 4.95 8.23 0.31
C SER A 30 4.91 6.84 0.94
N MET A 31 5.51 6.69 2.13
CA MET A 31 5.52 5.43 2.86
C MET A 31 4.13 5.06 3.37
N CYS A 32 3.36 6.05 3.85
CA CYS A 32 1.99 5.84 4.29
C CYS A 32 1.11 5.42 3.12
N ASP A 33 1.25 6.10 1.98
CA ASP A 33 0.58 5.73 0.74
C ASP A 33 0.86 4.27 0.38
N ILE A 34 2.12 3.83 0.40
CA ILE A 34 2.47 2.44 0.08
C ILE A 34 1.80 1.47 1.05
N ALA A 35 1.90 1.69 2.35
CA ALA A 35 1.30 0.82 3.36
C ALA A 35 -0.23 0.75 3.23
N THR A 36 -0.88 1.90 3.05
CA THR A 36 -2.32 2.01 2.81
C THR A 36 -2.71 1.28 1.53
N LEU A 37 -1.97 1.45 0.44
CA LEU A 37 -2.25 0.78 -0.84
C LEU A 37 -2.05 -0.74 -0.76
N GLN A 38 -1.02 -1.21 -0.03
CA GLN A 38 -0.84 -2.64 0.25
C GLN A 38 -2.04 -3.21 1.02
N SER A 39 -2.42 -2.56 2.11
CA SER A 39 -3.60 -2.94 2.90
C SER A 39 -4.89 -2.92 2.07
N LYS A 40 -5.06 -1.94 1.17
CA LYS A 40 -6.18 -1.88 0.22
C LYS A 40 -6.16 -3.07 -0.74
N ILE A 41 -5.01 -3.42 -1.34
CA ILE A 41 -4.87 -4.57 -2.23
C ILE A 41 -5.23 -5.86 -1.49
N HIS A 42 -4.65 -6.12 -0.32
CA HIS A 42 -4.94 -7.32 0.46
C HIS A 42 -6.42 -7.42 0.84
N THR A 43 -7.02 -6.28 1.23
CA THR A 43 -8.44 -6.23 1.60
C THR A 43 -9.34 -6.48 0.37
N LEU A 44 -9.07 -5.81 -0.75
CA LEU A 44 -9.80 -5.99 -2.00
C LEU A 44 -9.70 -7.43 -2.50
N SER A 45 -8.49 -8.01 -2.54
CA SER A 45 -8.29 -9.39 -2.98
C SER A 45 -9.07 -10.38 -2.12
N ARG A 46 -9.03 -10.24 -0.79
CA ARG A 46 -9.81 -11.09 0.12
C ARG A 46 -11.31 -10.93 -0.10
N LEU A 47 -11.81 -9.71 -0.28
CA LEU A 47 -13.23 -9.43 -0.48
C LEU A 47 -13.73 -9.99 -1.83
N LEU A 48 -12.98 -9.73 -2.91
CA LEU A 48 -13.33 -10.17 -4.26
C LEU A 48 -13.22 -11.68 -4.40
N ARG A 49 -12.19 -12.33 -3.83
CA ARG A 49 -12.11 -13.80 -3.79
C ARG A 49 -13.31 -14.41 -3.08
N ARG A 50 -13.66 -13.88 -1.90
CA ARG A 50 -14.79 -14.39 -1.11
C ARG A 50 -16.14 -14.24 -1.83
N ARG A 51 -16.32 -13.21 -2.64
CA ARG A 51 -17.62 -12.88 -3.25
C ARG A 51 -17.76 -13.32 -4.69
N ALA A 52 -16.74 -13.12 -5.51
CA ALA A 52 -16.79 -13.45 -6.94
C ALA A 52 -16.26 -14.85 -7.23
N LEU A 53 -15.20 -15.27 -6.52
CA LEU A 53 -14.49 -16.52 -6.84
C LEU A 53 -14.93 -17.72 -6.00
N MET A 54 -15.69 -17.48 -4.93
CA MET A 54 -16.36 -18.56 -4.16
C MET A 54 -17.82 -18.77 -4.56
N ASP A 55 -18.34 -17.95 -5.47
CA ASP A 55 -19.67 -18.15 -6.05
C ASP A 55 -19.53 -18.91 -7.38
N ASP A 56 -19.92 -20.19 -7.38
CA ASP A 56 -19.81 -21.04 -8.57
C ASP A 56 -20.70 -20.53 -9.72
N ALA A 57 -21.82 -19.86 -9.42
CA ALA A 57 -22.69 -19.31 -10.46
C ALA A 57 -22.03 -18.16 -11.22
N PHE A 58 -21.24 -17.33 -10.53
CA PHE A 58 -20.46 -16.25 -11.17
C PHE A 58 -19.34 -16.81 -12.04
N ARG A 59 -18.61 -17.82 -11.54
CA ARG A 59 -17.50 -18.45 -12.27
C ARG A 59 -17.97 -19.17 -13.54
N GLU A 60 -19.14 -19.81 -13.49
CA GLU A 60 -19.73 -20.44 -14.67
C GLU A 60 -20.30 -19.43 -15.66
N SER A 61 -20.84 -18.31 -15.18
CA SER A 61 -21.43 -17.27 -16.02
C SER A 61 -20.37 -16.42 -16.74
N TYR A 62 -19.21 -16.19 -16.10
CA TYR A 62 -18.15 -15.33 -16.61
C TYR A 62 -16.75 -15.94 -16.38
N PRO A 63 -16.44 -17.08 -17.01
CA PRO A 63 -15.19 -17.81 -16.75
C PRO A 63 -13.94 -17.01 -17.12
N ASP A 64 -13.96 -16.31 -18.26
CA ASP A 64 -12.84 -15.48 -18.71
C ASP A 64 -12.58 -14.29 -17.78
N VAL A 65 -13.65 -13.68 -17.25
CA VAL A 65 -13.54 -12.52 -16.35
C VAL A 65 -13.11 -12.95 -14.96
N ALA A 66 -13.59 -14.10 -14.46
CA ALA A 66 -13.14 -14.68 -13.21
C ALA A 66 -11.64 -15.03 -13.25
N LEU A 67 -11.17 -15.62 -14.37
CA LEU A 67 -9.75 -15.90 -14.59
C LEU A 67 -8.91 -14.63 -14.68
N ALA A 68 -9.37 -13.62 -15.43
CA ALA A 68 -8.69 -12.34 -15.56
C ALA A 68 -8.59 -11.63 -14.20
N LEU A 69 -9.69 -11.59 -13.44
CA LEU A 69 -9.74 -10.99 -12.11
C LEU A 69 -8.79 -11.70 -11.15
N GLU A 70 -8.83 -13.03 -11.05
CA GLU A 70 -7.94 -13.78 -10.16
C GLU A 70 -6.46 -13.60 -10.53
N ARG A 71 -6.15 -13.52 -11.82
CA ARG A 71 -4.80 -13.19 -12.29
C ARG A 71 -4.39 -11.80 -11.85
N THR A 72 -5.23 -10.77 -12.04
CA THR A 72 -4.92 -9.39 -11.65
C THR A 72 -4.79 -9.26 -10.13
N LEU A 73 -5.63 -9.94 -9.35
CA LEU A 73 -5.52 -9.98 -7.88
C LEU A 73 -4.22 -10.63 -7.44
N SER A 74 -3.87 -11.78 -8.02
CA SER A 74 -2.63 -12.49 -7.70
C SER A 74 -1.39 -11.65 -8.05
N GLU A 75 -1.40 -10.97 -9.21
CA GLU A 75 -0.31 -10.08 -9.61
C GLU A 75 -0.15 -8.89 -8.65
N ALA A 76 -1.27 -8.27 -8.26
CA ALA A 76 -1.29 -7.18 -7.30
C ALA A 76 -0.82 -7.62 -5.90
N GLU A 77 -1.26 -8.79 -5.41
CA GLU A 77 -0.83 -9.35 -4.14
C GLU A 77 0.66 -9.70 -4.15
N VAL A 78 1.17 -10.30 -5.22
CA VAL A 78 2.60 -10.57 -5.36
C VAL A 78 3.38 -9.26 -5.33
N TYR A 79 2.91 -8.22 -6.02
CA TYR A 79 3.55 -6.90 -5.99
C TYR A 79 3.45 -6.22 -4.61
N ALA A 80 2.34 -6.41 -3.88
CA ALA A 80 2.16 -5.87 -2.52
C ALA A 80 2.80 -6.74 -1.43
N SER A 81 3.30 -7.93 -1.75
CA SER A 81 3.85 -8.89 -0.78
C SER A 81 5.22 -8.45 -0.23
N LYS A 82 5.47 -8.84 1.03
CA LYS A 82 6.79 -8.76 1.67
C LYS A 82 7.88 -9.50 0.89
N ASP A 83 7.51 -10.46 0.05
CA ASP A 83 8.45 -11.20 -0.79
C ASP A 83 9.23 -10.27 -1.73
N GLN A 84 8.68 -9.12 -2.10
CA GLN A 84 9.39 -8.10 -2.88
C GLN A 84 10.67 -7.61 -2.19
N VAL A 85 10.72 -7.62 -0.85
CA VAL A 85 11.90 -7.26 -0.06
C VAL A 85 13.04 -8.26 -0.29
N GLN A 86 12.73 -9.56 -0.38
CA GLN A 86 13.72 -10.61 -0.66
C GLN A 86 14.34 -10.42 -2.05
N TYR A 87 13.53 -10.02 -3.02
CA TYR A 87 13.97 -9.75 -4.39
C TYR A 87 14.56 -8.36 -4.59
N LYS A 88 14.77 -7.58 -3.51
CA LYS A 88 15.28 -6.20 -3.55
C LYS A 88 14.47 -5.28 -4.48
N ARG A 89 13.17 -5.53 -4.59
CA ARG A 89 12.26 -4.70 -5.40
C ARG A 89 11.68 -3.59 -4.55
N PHE A 90 11.72 -2.38 -5.10
CA PHE A 90 11.17 -1.19 -4.47
C PHE A 90 9.69 -1.07 -4.80
N LEU A 91 8.89 -0.75 -3.80
CA LEU A 91 7.48 -0.44 -4.00
C LEU A 91 7.33 1.02 -4.38
N SER A 92 6.62 1.24 -5.49
CA SER A 92 6.21 2.57 -5.91
C SER A 92 4.72 2.76 -5.60
N PRO A 93 4.33 3.88 -4.96
CA PRO A 93 2.92 4.22 -4.76
C PRO A 93 2.14 4.21 -6.07
N HIS A 94 2.78 4.70 -7.15
CA HIS A 94 2.19 4.78 -8.48
C HIS A 94 1.89 3.39 -9.07
N ALA A 95 2.79 2.44 -8.89
CA ALA A 95 2.61 1.07 -9.37
C ALA A 95 1.49 0.35 -8.61
N LEU A 96 1.43 0.51 -7.28
CA LEU A 96 0.32 -0.03 -6.47
C LEU A 96 -1.03 0.57 -6.88
N ARG A 97 -1.10 1.89 -7.09
CA ARG A 97 -2.31 2.55 -7.62
C ARG A 97 -2.69 2.03 -9.01
N ALA A 98 -1.71 1.73 -9.87
CA ALA A 98 -1.97 1.13 -11.18
C ALA A 98 -2.58 -0.28 -11.05
N HIS A 99 -2.09 -1.11 -10.12
CA HIS A 99 -2.69 -2.41 -9.83
C HIS A 99 -4.13 -2.28 -9.33
N ILE A 100 -4.40 -1.35 -8.40
CA ILE A 100 -5.76 -1.06 -7.91
C ILE A 100 -6.68 -0.63 -9.06
N LYS A 101 -6.22 0.24 -9.96
CA LYS A 101 -6.99 0.66 -11.15
C LYS A 101 -7.25 -0.49 -12.12
N SER A 102 -6.28 -1.40 -12.30
CA SER A 102 -6.50 -2.61 -13.08
C SER A 102 -7.58 -3.50 -12.45
N ILE A 103 -7.53 -3.70 -11.13
CA ILE A 103 -8.58 -4.44 -10.40
C ILE A 103 -9.94 -3.75 -10.59
N GLU A 104 -10.02 -2.42 -10.44
CA GLU A 104 -11.24 -1.65 -10.65
C GLU A 104 -11.82 -1.86 -12.05
N LYS A 105 -10.97 -1.88 -13.07
CA LYS A 105 -11.38 -2.10 -14.47
C LYS A 105 -12.01 -3.49 -14.65
N GLU A 106 -11.37 -4.54 -14.11
CA GLU A 106 -11.90 -5.91 -14.19
C GLU A 106 -13.23 -6.05 -13.41
N VAL A 107 -13.33 -5.38 -12.25
CA VAL A 107 -14.57 -5.33 -11.44
C VAL A 107 -15.70 -4.59 -12.16
N LYS A 108 -15.39 -3.50 -12.88
CA LYS A 108 -16.36 -2.78 -13.70
C LYS A 108 -16.83 -3.61 -14.90
N GLY A 109 -15.92 -4.39 -15.51
CA GLY A 109 -16.24 -5.29 -16.62
C GLY A 109 -17.16 -6.45 -16.25
N SER A 110 -17.16 -6.87 -14.98
CA SER A 110 -17.90 -8.03 -14.46
C SER A 110 -19.28 -7.72 -13.88
N GLN A 111 -19.77 -6.49 -13.99
CA GLN A 111 -21.01 -6.02 -13.31
C GLN A 111 -20.99 -6.15 -11.77
N LEU A 112 -19.85 -6.50 -11.15
CA LEU A 112 -19.66 -6.59 -9.70
C LEU A 112 -19.89 -5.25 -8.98
N MET A 113 -19.81 -4.12 -9.70
CA MET A 113 -20.20 -2.79 -9.21
C MET A 113 -21.68 -2.72 -8.77
N SER A 114 -22.55 -3.61 -9.24
CA SER A 114 -23.94 -3.70 -8.76
C SER A 114 -24.04 -4.21 -7.32
N LEU A 115 -22.96 -4.78 -6.76
CA LEU A 115 -22.88 -5.14 -5.35
C LEU A 115 -22.65 -3.88 -4.51
N SER A 116 -23.72 -3.11 -4.28
CA SER A 116 -23.71 -1.91 -3.43
C SER A 116 -23.19 -2.16 -2.01
N ASP A 117 -23.17 -3.40 -1.55
CA ASP A 117 -22.72 -3.80 -0.21
C ASP A 117 -21.22 -3.61 0.07
N LEU A 118 -20.38 -3.51 -0.97
CA LEU A 118 -18.93 -3.63 -0.78
C LEU A 118 -18.19 -2.29 -0.58
N ASN A 119 -18.88 -1.14 -0.64
CA ASN A 119 -18.26 0.21 -0.59
C ASN A 119 -16.98 0.31 -1.46
N LEU A 120 -16.95 -0.37 -2.60
CA LEU A 120 -15.77 -0.41 -3.48
C LEU A 120 -15.38 0.98 -3.98
N SER A 121 -16.37 1.87 -4.13
CA SER A 121 -16.16 3.29 -4.44
C SER A 121 -15.28 3.99 -3.39
N GLN A 122 -15.37 3.63 -2.12
CA GLN A 122 -14.52 4.17 -1.06
C GLN A 122 -13.10 3.58 -1.15
N PHE A 123 -12.95 2.31 -1.49
CA PHE A 123 -11.63 1.67 -1.69
C PHE A 123 -10.85 2.26 -2.87
N PHE A 124 -11.55 2.64 -3.94
CA PHE A 124 -10.94 3.27 -5.11
C PHE A 124 -10.76 4.79 -4.95
N SER A 125 -11.23 5.38 -3.85
CA SER A 125 -11.01 6.80 -3.56
C SER A 125 -9.58 7.05 -3.08
N ASP A 126 -8.95 8.07 -3.66
CA ASP A 126 -7.54 8.45 -3.44
C ASP A 126 -7.33 9.40 -2.24
N SER A 127 -8.39 9.64 -1.45
CA SER A 127 -8.41 10.69 -0.42
C SER A 127 -8.13 10.15 0.98
N GLU A 128 -6.87 9.82 1.28
CA GLU A 128 -6.45 9.58 2.67
C GLU A 128 -5.28 10.49 3.03
N HIS A 129 -5.54 11.46 3.91
CA HIS A 129 -4.51 12.34 4.47
C HIS A 129 -4.05 11.72 5.80
N HIS A 130 -2.77 11.37 5.87
CA HIS A 130 -2.23 10.62 7.01
C HIS A 130 -1.27 11.49 7.84
N ASP A 131 -1.87 12.38 8.65
CA ASP A 131 -1.14 13.28 9.55
C ASP A 131 -0.54 12.58 10.79
N GLY A 132 -0.95 11.32 11.06
CA GLY A 132 -0.59 10.58 12.27
C GLY A 132 0.66 9.70 12.19
N MET A 133 1.37 9.68 11.06
CA MET A 133 2.48 8.73 10.85
C MET A 133 3.79 9.24 11.46
N GLN A 134 4.37 8.44 12.36
CA GLN A 134 5.68 8.66 12.97
C GLN A 134 6.73 7.74 12.36
N LEU A 135 7.84 8.31 11.93
CA LEU A 135 8.98 7.57 11.39
C LEU A 135 10.09 7.48 12.44
N TRP A 136 10.67 6.29 12.61
CA TRP A 136 11.75 6.06 13.56
C TRP A 136 12.96 5.47 12.86
N TRP A 137 14.14 6.05 13.09
CA TRP A 137 15.42 5.55 12.60
C TRP A 137 16.44 5.49 13.73
N ALA A 138 17.12 4.35 13.86
CA ALA A 138 18.16 4.14 14.88
C ALA A 138 17.74 4.54 16.32
N GLY A 139 16.47 4.28 16.68
CA GLY A 139 15.92 4.65 17.99
C GLY A 139 15.57 6.13 18.17
N LYS A 140 15.67 6.95 17.12
CA LYS A 140 15.26 8.36 17.12
C LYS A 140 14.06 8.57 16.20
N GLU A 141 13.11 9.38 16.64
CA GLU A 141 12.01 9.83 15.79
C GLU A 141 12.54 10.82 14.74
N LEU A 142 12.19 10.59 13.47
CA LEU A 142 12.46 11.51 12.38
C LEU A 142 11.41 12.61 12.43
N VAL A 143 11.84 13.81 12.78
CA VAL A 143 10.97 14.99 12.90
C VAL A 143 10.59 15.48 11.51
N ARG A 144 9.28 15.64 11.29
CA ARG A 144 8.71 16.28 10.09
C ARG A 144 9.26 17.71 9.91
N GLY A 145 9.40 18.16 8.68
CA GLY A 145 9.99 19.44 8.29
C GLY A 145 11.50 19.43 8.09
N LYS A 146 12.20 18.34 8.47
CA LYS A 146 13.64 18.16 8.21
C LYS A 146 13.89 17.34 6.95
N ARG A 147 15.14 17.32 6.47
CA ARG A 147 15.57 16.47 5.36
C ARG A 147 16.17 15.17 5.87
N LEU A 148 16.09 14.13 5.06
CA LEU A 148 16.75 12.86 5.38
C LEU A 148 18.26 13.03 5.55
N SER A 149 18.87 13.89 4.73
CA SER A 149 20.29 14.26 4.81
C SER A 149 20.73 14.81 6.16
N ASP A 150 19.83 15.43 6.93
CA ASP A 150 20.16 15.95 8.27
C ASP A 150 20.44 14.83 9.28
N TYR A 151 19.98 13.61 9.01
CA TYR A 151 20.14 12.44 9.87
C TYR A 151 21.22 11.48 9.37
N ILE A 152 21.30 11.28 8.06
CA ILE A 152 22.19 10.28 7.44
C ILE A 152 23.42 10.88 6.72
N GLY A 153 23.44 12.22 6.57
CA GLY A 153 24.41 12.94 5.74
C GLY A 153 24.07 12.92 4.24
N GLU A 154 24.91 13.52 3.41
CA GLU A 154 24.75 13.51 1.93
C GLU A 154 25.07 12.15 1.30
N ASN A 155 25.35 11.12 2.09
CA ASN A 155 25.79 9.83 1.58
C ASN A 155 24.63 9.00 1.01
N GLU A 156 24.48 9.09 -0.30
CA GLU A 156 23.43 8.43 -1.07
C GLU A 156 23.56 6.91 -1.21
N LYS A 157 24.64 6.27 -0.75
CA LYS A 157 24.78 4.79 -0.79
C LYS A 157 24.29 4.08 0.47
N THR A 158 23.63 4.79 1.38
CA THR A 158 23.25 4.24 2.70
C THR A 158 21.92 3.51 2.62
N LYS A 159 21.86 2.27 3.15
CA LYS A 159 20.60 1.57 3.42
C LYS A 159 20.17 1.88 4.86
N VAL A 160 18.97 2.42 5.04
CA VAL A 160 18.42 2.76 6.36
C VAL A 160 17.20 1.92 6.67
N GLY A 161 17.16 1.35 7.87
CA GLY A 161 15.97 0.69 8.41
C GLY A 161 15.11 1.71 9.13
N VAL A 162 13.94 2.02 8.60
CA VAL A 162 12.97 2.94 9.19
C VAL A 162 11.78 2.14 9.69
N LEU A 163 11.51 2.25 10.98
CA LEU A 163 10.31 1.71 11.59
C LEU A 163 9.19 2.72 11.40
N CYS A 164 8.12 2.30 10.75
CA CYS A 164 6.92 3.08 10.59
C CYS A 164 5.96 2.78 11.74
N ARG A 165 5.57 3.81 12.49
CA ARG A 165 4.50 3.74 13.49
C ARG A 165 3.34 4.60 13.03
N ILE A 166 2.28 3.94 12.56
CA ILE A 166 1.01 4.59 12.31
C ILE A 166 0.31 4.76 13.66
N LYS A 167 0.24 5.99 14.17
CA LYS A 167 -0.69 6.29 15.26
C LYS A 167 -2.07 6.42 14.63
N VAL A 168 -2.89 5.37 14.77
CA VAL A 168 -4.33 5.52 14.62
C VAL A 168 -4.77 6.41 15.77
N ILE A 169 -4.95 7.70 15.51
CA ILE A 169 -5.55 8.61 16.47
C ILE A 169 -7.02 8.19 16.55
N HIS A 170 -7.34 7.29 17.48
CA HIS A 170 -8.73 7.06 17.86
C HIS A 170 -9.27 8.38 18.41
N PHE A 171 -10.00 9.12 17.59
CA PHE A 171 -10.87 10.19 18.03
C PHE A 171 -12.06 9.55 18.78
N TRP A 172 -11.82 9.03 19.98
CA TRP A 172 -12.88 8.81 20.96
C TRP A 172 -12.95 10.06 21.82
N GLY A 173 -13.81 10.98 21.42
CA GLY A 173 -13.98 12.26 22.08
C GLY A 173 -15.21 12.98 21.58
N ILE A 174 -16.39 12.45 21.91
CA ILE A 174 -17.57 13.30 22.10
C ILE A 174 -18.14 12.91 23.47
N PRO A 175 -18.27 13.88 24.41
CA PRO A 175 -18.80 13.65 25.76
C PRO A 175 -20.29 13.29 25.77
#